data_AF-A0A3B1B3B5-F1
#
_entry.id   AF-A0A3B1B3B5-F1
#
_cell.length_a   1.000
_cell.length_b   1.000
_cell.length_c   1.000
_cell.angle_alpha   90.00
_cell.angle_beta   90.00
_cell.angle_gamma   90.00
#
_symmetry.space_group_name_H-M   'P 1'
#
loop_
_entity.id
_entity.type
_entity.pdbx_description
1 polymer ?
#
loop_
_entity_poly.entity_id
_entity_poly.type
_entity_poly.pdbx_seq_one_letter_code
_entity_poly.pdbx_strand_id
1 'polypeptide(L)' 'LPLPAYEQVLKASHNFNLLDARHAISVTERQRYILRVRALSRAVAQAYYDAREKLGFPMLEGSKA' A
#
# COMPACT_ATOMS: atom_id res chain seq x y z
N LEU A 1 -3.96 -4.55 11.41
CA LEU A 1 -3.41 -3.21 11.74
C LEU A 1 -3.10 -2.47 10.43
N PRO A 2 -4.07 -1.79 9.81
CA PRO A 2 -3.89 -1.21 8.47
C PRO A 2 -2.86 -0.06 8.43
N LEU A 3 -2.80 0.79 9.45
CA LEU A 3 -1.88 1.95 9.46
C LEU A 3 -0.40 1.54 9.51
N PRO A 4 0.07 0.68 10.44
CA PRO A 4 1.46 0.21 10.42
C PRO A 4 1.82 -0.55 9.15
N ALA A 5 0.90 -1.34 8.60
CA ALA A 5 1.12 -2.07 7.35
C ALA A 5 1.31 -1.11 6.17
N TYR A 6 0.54 -0.01 6.12
CA TYR A 6 0.69 1.03 5.10
C TYR A 6 2.08 1.68 5.13
N GLU A 7 2.61 2.01 6.31
CA GLU A 7 3.96 2.59 6.44
C GLU A 7 5.04 1.66 5.87
N GLN A 8 4.90 0.35 6.09
CA GLN A 8 5.83 -0.63 5.55
C GLN A 8 5.74 -0.73 4.01
N VAL A 9 4.53 -0.59 3.45
CA VAL A 9 4.34 -0.51 1.99
C VAL A 9 5.01 0.74 1.41
N LEU A 10 4.89 1.90 2.09
CA LEU A 10 5.56 3.13 1.66
C LEU A 10 7.09 2.97 1.65
N LYS A 11 7.67 2.40 2.72
CA LYS A 11 9.10 2.10 2.79
C LYS A 11 9.54 1.13 1.69
N ALA A 12 8.75 0.08 1.41
CA ALA A 12 9.04 -0.87 0.35
C ALA A 12 9.05 -0.20 -1.04
N SER A 13 8.08 0.67 -1.32
CA SER A 13 8.01 1.45 -2.56
C SER A 13 9.23 2.37 -2.72
N HIS A 14 9.60 3.08 -1.65
CA HIS A 14 10.78 3.95 -1.67
C HIS A 14 12.08 3.16 -1.92
N ASN A 15 12.28 2.05 -1.20
CA ASN A 15 13.46 1.21 -1.38
C ASN A 15 13.51 0.59 -2.78
N PHE A 16 12.36 0.20 -3.35
CA PHE A 16 12.27 -0.24 -4.74
C PHE A 16 12.76 0.85 -5.70
N ASN A 17 12.31 2.10 -5.53
CA ASN A 17 12.74 3.22 -6.37
C ASN A 17 14.26 3.46 -6.27
N LEU A 18 14.85 3.34 -5.07
CA LEU A 18 16.30 3.47 -4.88
C LEU A 18 17.07 2.36 -5.61
N LEU A 19 16.59 1.12 -5.54
CA LEU A 19 17.20 -0.02 -6.23
C LEU A 19 17.07 0.11 -7.75
N ASP A 20 15.91 0.55 -8.23
CA ASP A 20 15.64 0.72 -9.66
C ASP A 20 16.49 1.84 -10.28
N ALA A 21 16.62 2.96 -9.58
CA ALA A 21 17.47 4.08 -9.99
C ALA A 21 18.96 3.72 -10.02
N ARG A 22 19.39 2.78 -9.18
CA ARG A 22 20.76 2.25 -9.19
C ARG A 22 21.00 1.16 -10.24
N HIS A 23 19.97 0.80 -11.03
CA HIS A 23 20.01 -0.33 -11.95
C HIS A 23 20.45 -1.64 -11.27
N ALA A 24 20.16 -1.78 -9.97
CA ALA A 24 20.57 -2.92 -9.15
C ALA A 24 19.61 -4.13 -9.29
N ILE A 25 18.55 -3.99 -10.09
CA ILE A 25 17.55 -5.02 -10.35
C ILE A 25 17.33 -5.18 -11.86
N SER A 26 17.14 -6.42 -12.30
CA SER A 26 16.80 -6.75 -13.68
C SER A 26 15.36 -6.37 -14.04
N VAL A 27 15.03 -6.39 -15.34
CA VAL A 27 13.67 -6.08 -15.85
C VAL A 27 12.62 -7.04 -15.28
N THR A 28 12.95 -8.33 -15.15
CA THR A 28 12.04 -9.35 -14.59
C THR A 28 11.84 -9.16 -13.09
N GLU A 29 12.91 -8.80 -12.36
CA GLU A 29 12.82 -8.46 -10.94
C GLU A 29 11.99 -7.20 -10.71
N ARG A 30 12.17 -6.16 -11.54
CA ARG A 30 11.36 -4.94 -11.50
C ARG A 30 9.86 -5.26 -11.57
N GLN A 31 9.44 -6.04 -12.55
CA GLN A 31 8.03 -6.46 -12.68
C GLN A 31 7.55 -7.20 -11.44
N ARG A 32 8.36 -8.14 -10.91
CA ARG A 32 8.03 -8.89 -9.70
C ARG A 32 7.86 -7.98 -8.48
N TYR A 33 8.77 -7.02 -8.27
CA TYR A 33 8.69 -6.08 -7.16
C TYR A 33 7.45 -5.18 -7.26
N ILE A 34 7.14 -4.66 -8.45
CA ILE A 34 5.93 -3.85 -8.70
C ILE A 34 4.68 -4.65 -8.33
N LEU A 35 4.58 -5.90 -8.77
CA LEU A 35 3.42 -6.75 -8.45
C LEU A 35 3.31 -7.03 -6.95
N ARG A 36 4.44 -7.26 -6.26
CA ARG A 36 4.47 -7.45 -4.81
C ARG A 36 3.98 -6.21 -4.05
N VAL A 37 4.53 -5.04 -4.37
CA VAL A 37 4.10 -3.77 -3.73
C VAL A 37 2.62 -3.52 -3.99
N ARG A 38 2.14 -3.72 -5.23
CA ARG A 38 0.73 -3.56 -5.59
C ARG A 38 -0.19 -4.50 -4.80
N ALA A 39 0.18 -5.77 -4.65
CA ALA A 39 -0.59 -6.73 -3.88
C ALA A 39 -0.70 -6.34 -2.40
N LEU A 40 0.42 -5.90 -1.80
CA LEU A 40 0.45 -5.41 -0.42
C LEU A 40 -0.42 -4.15 -0.25
N SER A 41 -0.29 -3.18 -1.16
CA SER A 41 -1.13 -1.97 -1.13
C SER A 41 -2.62 -2.29 -1.17
N ARG A 42 -3.04 -3.24 -2.03
CA ARG A 42 -4.44 -3.67 -2.11
C ARG A 42 -4.90 -4.34 -0.81
N ALA A 43 -4.09 -5.20 -0.22
CA ALA A 43 -4.42 -5.85 1.04
C ALA A 43 -4.57 -4.84 2.20
N VAL A 44 -3.68 -3.84 2.26
CA VAL A 44 -3.78 -2.75 3.24
C VAL A 44 -5.05 -1.92 3.04
N ALA A 45 -5.38 -1.58 1.80
CA ALA A 45 -6.61 -0.84 1.48
C ALA A 45 -7.86 -1.61 1.89
N GLN A 46 -7.93 -2.92 1.60
CA GLN A 46 -9.05 -3.77 2.02
C GLN A 46 -9.14 -3.83 3.55
N ALA A 47 -8.01 -4.09 4.24
CA ALA A 47 -7.99 -4.14 5.70
C ALA A 47 -8.40 -2.80 6.35
N TYR A 48 -8.09 -1.68 5.71
CA TYR A 48 -8.54 -0.35 6.16
C TYR A 48 -10.05 -0.19 5.95
N TYR A 49 -10.56 -0.57 4.78
CA TYR A 49 -11.99 -0.55 4.49
C TYR A 49 -12.77 -1.38 5.51
N ASP A 50 -12.40 -2.64 5.72
CA ASP A 50 -13.08 -3.55 6.66
C ASP A 50 -13.04 -3.00 8.10
N ALA A 51 -11.94 -2.35 8.49
CA ALA A 51 -11.84 -1.71 9.79
C ALA A 51 -12.77 -0.50 9.92
N ARG A 52 -12.96 0.28 8.85
CA ARG A 52 -13.89 1.41 8.81
C ARG A 52 -15.34 0.95 8.76
N GLU A 53 -15.65 -0.10 8.00
CA GLU A 53 -16.97 -0.72 7.92
C GLU A 53 -17.42 -1.22 9.30
N LYS A 54 -16.55 -1.91 10.05
CA LYS A 54 -16.82 -2.34 11.44
C LYS A 54 -17.15 -1.20 12.40
N LEU A 55 -16.65 0.00 12.11
CA LEU A 55 -16.93 1.20 12.89
C LEU A 55 -18.16 1.97 12.38
N GLY A 56 -18.84 1.48 11.35
CA GLY A 56 -19.97 2.18 10.72
C GLY A 56 -19.56 3.41 9.91
N PHE A 57 -18.30 3.47 9.45
CA PHE A 57 -17.73 4.61 8.72
C PHE A 57 -17.93 5.99 9.39
N PRO A 58 -17.37 6.19 10.60
CA PRO A 58 -17.63 7.38 11.44
C PRO A 58 -17.18 8.73 10.84
N MET A 59 -16.45 8.72 9.72
CA MET A 59 -15.99 9.91 9.02
C MET A 59 -16.79 10.22 7.74
N LEU A 60 -17.79 9.40 7.39
CA LEU A 60 -18.66 9.64 6.24
C LEU A 60 -19.84 10.57 6.57
N GLU A 61 -20.27 10.65 7.83
CA GLU A 61 -21.47 11.40 8.25
C GLU A 61 -21.36 12.93 8.06
N GLY A 62 -20.14 13.47 7.95
CA GLY A 62 -19.89 14.89 7.71
C GLY A 62 -19.79 15.32 6.24
N SER A 63 -19.95 14.40 5.28
CA SER A 63 -19.89 14.70 3.84
C SER A 63 -21.30 14.78 3.23
N LYS A 64 -22.21 15.51 3.89
CA LYS A 64 -23.37 16.09 3.22
C LYS A 64 -22.99 17.51 2.85
N ALA A 65 -22.55 17.68 1.60
CA ALA A 65 -22.54 18.98 0.94
C ALA A 65 -24.00 19.45 0.73
#